data_AF-A0A7C9UWD3-F1
#
_entry.id   AF-A0A7C9UWD3-F1
#
_cell.length_a   1.000
_cell.length_b   1.000
_cell.length_c   1.000
_cell.angle_alpha   90.00
_cell.angle_beta   90.00
_cell.angle_gamma   90.00
#
_symmetry.space_group_name_H-M   'P 1'
#
loop_
_entity.id
_entity.type
_entity.pdbx_description
1 polymer ?
#
loop_
_entity_poly.entity_id
_entity_poly.type
_entity_poly.pdbx_seq_one_letter_code
_entity_poly.pdbx_strand_id
1 'polypeptide(L)'
;MMAEAREPAVCRGCGMVLRGDAYMYGGSAYHPRTGERCPSNFYGGFVCSEGCDRRASMAMENSMPGGPGRYLSDPAAERLRRNWGDR
;
A
#
# COMPACT_ATOMS: atom_id res chain seq x y z
N MET A 1 7.11 -13.95 -28.98
CA MET A 1 7.19 -12.68 -28.21
C MET A 1 7.36 -13.06 -26.76
N MET A 2 8.54 -12.86 -26.18
CA MET A 2 8.74 -13.04 -24.74
C MET A 2 8.07 -11.84 -24.08
N ALA A 3 6.95 -12.03 -23.39
CA ALA A 3 6.40 -10.97 -22.56
C ALA A 3 7.46 -10.62 -21.51
N GLU A 4 7.89 -9.36 -21.44
CA GLU A 4 8.72 -8.89 -20.33
C GLU A 4 8.01 -9.28 -19.02
N ALA A 5 8.75 -9.97 -18.14
CA ALA A 5 8.24 -10.36 -16.86
C ALA A 5 7.86 -9.10 -16.09
N ARG A 6 6.57 -8.97 -15.75
CA ARG A 6 6.08 -7.84 -14.96
C ARG A 6 6.74 -7.84 -13.60
N GLU A 7 7.07 -6.65 -13.10
CA GLU A 7 7.59 -6.49 -11.75
C GLU A 7 6.57 -7.00 -10.72
N PRO A 8 7.01 -7.72 -9.67
CA PRO A 8 6.10 -8.24 -8.66
C PRO A 8 5.54 -7.12 -7.79
N ALA A 9 4.34 -7.33 -7.26
CA ALA A 9 3.79 -6.47 -6.21
C ALA A 9 4.67 -6.52 -4.95
N VAL A 10 5.01 -5.36 -4.39
CA VAL A 10 5.76 -5.26 -3.14
C VAL A 10 4.98 -4.41 -2.14
N CYS A 11 4.92 -4.86 -0.89
CA CYS A 11 4.32 -4.11 0.19
C CYS A 11 5.14 -2.86 0.49
N ARG A 12 4.54 -1.69 0.34
CA ARG A 12 5.21 -0.40 0.57
C ARG A 12 5.65 -0.19 2.02
N GLY A 13 4.98 -0.84 2.97
CA GLY A 13 5.25 -0.66 4.41
C GLY A 13 6.29 -1.60 5.00
N CYS A 14 6.61 -2.73 4.36
CA CYS A 14 7.56 -3.71 4.91
C CYS A 14 8.47 -4.37 3.87
N GLY A 15 8.31 -4.07 2.58
CA GLY A 15 9.11 -4.66 1.50
C GLY A 15 8.75 -6.11 1.15
N MET A 16 7.69 -6.67 1.74
CA MET A 16 7.26 -8.04 1.44
C MET A 16 6.81 -8.18 -0.01
N VAL A 17 7.30 -9.20 -0.71
CA VAL A 17 6.79 -9.57 -2.03
C VAL A 17 5.39 -10.17 -1.89
N LEU A 18 4.44 -9.60 -2.61
CA LEU A 18 3.05 -10.00 -2.64
C LEU A 18 2.77 -10.85 -3.89
N ARG A 19 1.69 -11.61 -3.87
CA ARG A 19 1.20 -12.32 -5.06
C ARG A 19 0.47 -11.33 -5.96
N GLY A 20 0.94 -11.15 -7.19
CA GLY A 20 0.38 -10.23 -8.17
C GLY A 20 1.46 -9.32 -8.78
N ASP A 21 1.05 -8.48 -9.72
CA ASP A 21 1.92 -7.54 -10.42
C ASP A 21 2.02 -6.20 -9.67
N ALA A 22 3.11 -5.47 -9.86
CA ALA A 22 3.33 -4.14 -9.30
C ALA A 22 2.15 -3.19 -9.56
N TYR A 23 1.96 -2.26 -8.62
CA TYR A 23 0.78 -1.36 -8.60
C TYR A 23 0.57 -0.59 -9.92
N MET A 24 1.65 -0.20 -10.60
CA MET A 24 1.60 0.51 -11.88
C MET A 24 0.90 -0.27 -13.00
N TYR A 25 0.79 -1.59 -12.88
CA TYR A 25 0.09 -2.43 -13.86
C TYR A 25 -1.42 -2.57 -13.60
N GLY A 26 -1.97 -1.89 -12.57
CA GLY A 26 -3.41 -1.82 -12.31
C GLY A 26 -4.06 -3.11 -11.80
N GLY A 27 -3.25 -4.11 -11.42
CA GLY A 27 -3.71 -5.40 -10.91
C GLY A 27 -4.17 -5.39 -9.45
N SER A 28 -4.44 -6.59 -8.91
CA SER A 28 -4.63 -6.81 -7.47
C SER A 28 -3.42 -7.56 -6.89
N ALA A 29 -3.12 -7.27 -5.63
CA ALA A 29 -2.09 -7.96 -4.87
C ALA A 29 -2.68 -8.71 -3.67
N TYR A 30 -2.06 -9.81 -3.29
CA TYR A 30 -2.50 -10.68 -2.20
C TYR A 30 -1.33 -11.06 -1.29
N HIS A 31 -1.59 -11.16 0.01
CA HIS A 31 -0.58 -11.55 0.98
C HIS A 31 -0.18 -13.01 0.74
N PRO A 32 1.12 -13.32 0.63
CA PRO A 32 1.58 -14.62 0.13
C PRO A 32 1.27 -15.79 1.07
N ARG A 33 1.02 -15.51 2.36
CA ARG A 33 0.75 -16.53 3.40
C ARG A 33 -0.73 -16.66 3.73
N THR A 34 -1.45 -15.56 3.85
CA THR A 34 -2.88 -15.57 4.25
C THR A 34 -3.81 -15.61 3.05
N GLY A 35 -3.34 -15.27 1.85
CA GLY A 35 -4.17 -15.17 0.65
C GLY A 35 -5.10 -13.95 0.63
N GLU A 36 -5.09 -13.14 1.68
CA GLU A 36 -5.94 -11.95 1.78
C GLU A 36 -5.52 -10.88 0.78
N ARG A 37 -6.51 -10.13 0.28
CA ARG A 37 -6.25 -9.00 -0.62
C ARG A 37 -5.51 -7.88 0.12
N CYS A 38 -4.41 -7.44 -0.47
CA CYS A 38 -3.64 -6.28 -0.05
C CYS A 38 -4.16 -5.03 -0.78
N PRO A 39 -4.85 -4.10 -0.10
CA PRO A 39 -5.33 -2.89 -0.74
C PRO A 39 -4.17 -1.95 -1.11
N SER A 40 -4.46 -0.94 -1.92
CA SER A 40 -3.56 0.18 -2.15
C SER A 40 -3.76 1.28 -1.11
N ASN A 41 -2.68 1.90 -0.64
CA ASN A 41 -2.79 3.06 0.24
C ASN A 41 -3.21 4.34 -0.52
N PHE A 42 -3.33 5.46 0.20
CA PHE A 42 -3.73 6.75 -0.40
C PHE A 42 -2.71 7.27 -1.42
N TYR A 43 -1.42 7.04 -1.17
CA TYR A 43 -0.30 7.51 -2.01
C TYR A 43 0.12 6.52 -3.11
N GLY A 44 -0.69 5.49 -3.36
CA GLY A 44 -0.42 4.42 -4.31
C GLY A 44 0.53 3.34 -3.79
N GLY A 45 0.44 2.15 -4.39
CA GLY A 45 1.20 0.97 -3.94
C GLY A 45 0.46 0.13 -2.91
N PHE A 46 0.77 -1.16 -2.88
CA PHE A 46 0.06 -2.16 -2.07
C PHE A 46 0.59 -2.24 -0.65
N VAL A 47 -0.30 -2.60 0.28
CA VAL A 47 -0.01 -2.68 1.72
C VAL A 47 -0.64 -3.95 2.32
N CYS A 48 0.15 -4.71 3.08
CA CYS A 48 -0.26 -6.03 3.56
C CYS A 48 -0.98 -6.03 4.92
N SER A 49 -1.03 -4.90 5.61
CA SER A 49 -1.66 -4.74 6.92
C SER A 49 -1.96 -3.26 7.19
N GLU A 50 -2.86 -2.98 8.13
CA GLU A 50 -3.16 -1.61 8.59
C GLU A 50 -1.90 -0.90 9.06
N GLY A 51 -1.04 -1.57 9.83
CA GLY A 51 0.22 -0.99 10.30
C GLY A 51 1.18 -0.64 9.14
N CYS A 52 1.22 -1.45 8.08
CA CYS A 52 2.00 -1.13 6.88
C CYS A 52 1.41 0.04 6.10
N ASP A 53 0.08 0.13 6.01
CA ASP A 53 -0.62 1.24 5.38
C ASP A 53 -0.34 2.55 6.12
N ARG A 54 -0.55 2.58 7.44
CA ARG A 54 -0.27 3.75 8.27
C ARG A 54 1.18 4.21 8.17
N ARG A 55 2.16 3.31 8.29
CA ARG A 55 3.59 3.67 8.20
C ARG A 55 3.96 4.20 6.82
N ALA A 56 3.53 3.53 5.76
CA ALA A 56 3.82 3.97 4.39
C ALA A 56 3.18 5.34 4.09
N SER A 57 1.94 5.55 4.54
CA SER A 57 1.25 6.82 4.38
C SER A 57 1.92 7.94 5.18
N MET A 58 2.29 7.71 6.44
CA MET A 58 3.04 8.69 7.26
C MET A 58 4.39 9.06 6.65
N ALA A 59 5.14 8.08 6.13
CA ALA A 59 6.43 8.34 5.50
C ALA A 59 6.29 9.25 4.26
N MET A 60 5.23 9.05 3.47
CA MET A 60 4.94 9.91 2.33
C MET A 60 4.52 11.31 2.75
N GLU A 61 3.63 11.43 3.73
CA GLU A 61 3.20 12.74 4.25
C GLU A 61 4.36 13.55 4.80
N ASN A 62 5.22 12.92 5.58
CA ASN A 62 6.38 13.56 6.19
C ASN A 62 7.48 13.93 5.18
N SER A 63 7.47 13.30 3.99
CA SER A 63 8.38 13.67 2.91
C SER A 63 7.94 14.92 2.14
N MET A 64 6.69 15.36 2.30
CA MET A 64 6.15 16.51 1.58
C MET A 64 6.31 17.82 2.37
N PRO A 65 6.59 18.95 1.70
CA PRO A 65 6.56 20.27 2.32
C PRO A 65 5.19 20.55 2.96
N GLY A 66 5.18 20.94 4.24
CA GLY A 66 3.93 21.17 4.99
C GLY A 66 3.27 19.89 5.52
N GLY A 67 3.96 18.75 5.50
CA GLY A 67 3.46 17.51 6.07
C GLY A 67 3.10 17.62 7.56
N PRO A 68 2.00 16.98 8.01
CA PRO A 68 1.51 17.08 9.39
C PRO A 68 2.45 16.50 10.45
N GLY A 69 3.45 15.70 10.09
CA GLY A 69 4.50 15.21 10.99
C GLY A 69 4.08 14.07 11.92
N ARG A 70 2.94 14.24 12.60
CA ARG A 70 2.45 13.37 13.69
C ARG A 70 1.18 12.59 13.36
N TYR A 71 0.40 13.05 12.39
CA TYR A 71 -0.90 12.48 12.04
C TYR A 71 -1.00 12.30 10.53
N LEU A 72 -1.91 11.45 10.07
CA LEU A 72 -2.28 11.42 8.66
C LEU A 72 -3.23 12.58 8.37
N SER A 73 -3.09 13.19 7.19
CA SER A 73 -4.10 14.08 6.64
C SER A 73 -5.46 13.37 6.56
N ASP A 74 -6.55 14.15 6.64
CA ASP A 74 -7.92 13.63 6.55
C ASP A 74 -8.15 12.65 5.37
N PRO A 75 -7.71 12.93 4.12
CA PRO A 75 -7.92 12.00 3.03
C PRO A 75 -7.12 10.70 3.16
N ALA A 76 -5.89 10.74 3.68
CA ALA A 76 -5.10 9.55 3.94
C ALA A 76 -5.67 8.72 5.10
N ALA A 77 -6.15 9.40 6.15
CA ALA A 77 -6.83 8.76 7.27
C ALA A 77 -8.16 8.12 6.85
N GLU A 78 -8.93 8.76 5.98
CA GLU A 78 -10.16 8.20 5.43
C GLU A 78 -9.87 6.96 4.58
N ARG A 79 -8.86 7.00 3.72
CA ARG A 79 -8.45 5.83 2.93
C ARG A 79 -8.02 4.67 3.84
N LEU A 80 -7.26 4.95 4.90
CA LEU A 80 -6.86 3.94 5.89
C LEU A 80 -8.10 3.29 6.54
N ARG A 81 -9.06 4.10 6.99
CA ARG A 81 -10.33 3.59 7.54
C ARG A 81 -11.09 2.73 6.53
N ARG A 82 -11.22 3.15 5.27
CA ARG A 82 -11.89 2.37 4.22
C ARG A 82 -11.19 1.03 3.95
N ASN A 83 -9.87 0.96 4.08
CA ASN A 83 -9.12 -0.26 3.82
C ASN A 83 -9.22 -1.29 4.96
N TRP A 84 -9.37 -0.83 6.22
CA TRP A 84 -9.16 -1.66 7.41
C TRP A 84 -10.24 -1.58 8.50
N GLY A 85 -11.18 -0.63 8.42
CA GLY A 85 -12.13 -0.32 9.51
C GLY A 85 -13.22 -1.36 9.77
N ASP A 86 -13.52 -2.21 8.78
CA ASP A 86 -14.61 -3.21 8.86
C ASP A 86 -14.08 -4.67 8.82
N ARG A 87 -12.82 -4.91 9.21
CA ARG A 87 -12.21 -6.25 9.19
C ARG A 87 -12.27 -6.96 10.54
#